data_AF-A0A935Z8A2-F1
#
_entry.id   AF-A0A935Z8A2-F1
#
_cell.length_a   1.000
_cell.length_b   1.000
_cell.length_c   1.000
_cell.angle_alpha   90.00
_cell.angle_beta   90.00
_cell.angle_gamma   90.00
#
_symmetry.space_group_name_H-M   'P 1'
#
loop_
_entity.id
_entity.type
_entity.pdbx_description
1 polymer ?
#
loop_
_entity_poly.entity_id
_entity_poly.type
_entity_poly.pdbx_seq_one_letter_code
_entity_poly.pdbx_strand_id
1 'polypeptide(L)'
;MGRARSSVVLVAVAVLGVGVGVGCGSDNDIAPLVPSPKPTTTGTTTGSPSSSAPDGSVPTPTPSGSTPTDGGPGGDSSTPPAVNAFTGAPAYVATLGQNARKNDHGNGGNPAKLACLTCHRQGGNAPRWFAGGTVFTEAAGTTPAARVEIRFRDATGKAVSTYSDADGNFYLTPNQAQGLTFPLQVGARDGTNVRPMVTMLSMGDCSSSACHGNASVGAVHVP
;
A
#
# COMPACT_ATOMS: atom_id res chain seq x y z
N MET A 1 -27.62 52.61 56.25
CA MET A 1 -26.30 51.97 55.97
C MET A 1 -26.58 50.73 55.14
N GLY A 2 -26.35 50.68 53.82
CA GLY A 2 -25.06 50.51 53.15
C GLY A 2 -25.24 49.38 52.10
N ARG A 3 -25.27 49.71 50.80
CA ARG A 3 -25.28 48.71 49.70
C ARG A 3 -23.90 48.72 49.04
N ALA A 4 -23.13 47.65 49.22
CA ALA A 4 -21.86 47.44 48.53
C ALA A 4 -22.13 47.04 47.07
N ARG A 5 -21.52 47.76 46.12
CA ARG A 5 -21.49 47.39 44.70
C ARG A 5 -20.18 46.66 44.43
N SER A 6 -20.27 45.37 44.10
CA SER A 6 -19.12 44.56 43.69
C SER A 6 -18.80 44.87 42.22
N SER A 7 -17.63 45.44 41.95
CA SER A 7 -17.14 45.70 40.59
C SER A 7 -16.21 44.56 40.19
N VAL A 8 -16.65 43.72 39.27
CA VAL A 8 -15.82 42.69 38.63
C VAL A 8 -15.01 43.39 37.53
N VAL A 9 -13.70 43.51 37.74
CA VAL A 9 -12.76 43.99 36.73
C VAL A 9 -12.42 42.80 35.82
N LEU A 10 -12.94 42.84 34.60
CA LEU A 10 -12.58 41.89 33.54
C LEU A 10 -11.19 42.28 33.01
N VAL A 11 -10.16 41.49 33.33
CA VAL A 11 -8.83 41.65 32.75
C VAL A 11 -8.83 40.99 31.37
N ALA A 12 -8.97 41.81 30.32
CA ALA A 12 -8.77 41.38 28.94
C ALA A 12 -7.26 41.22 28.68
N VAL A 13 -6.77 39.99 28.70
CA VAL A 13 -5.42 39.65 28.24
C VAL A 13 -5.44 39.65 26.71
N ALA A 14 -4.95 40.74 26.12
CA ALA A 14 -4.71 40.82 24.69
C ALA A 14 -3.50 39.94 24.32
N VAL A 15 -3.78 38.75 23.76
CA VAL A 15 -2.75 37.94 23.11
C VAL A 15 -2.51 38.53 21.72
N LEU A 16 -1.38 39.22 21.56
CA LEU A 16 -0.82 39.62 20.27
C LEU A 16 -0.43 38.36 19.49
N GLY A 17 -1.38 37.85 18.71
CA GLY A 17 -1.12 36.83 17.70
C GLY A 17 -0.33 37.44 16.55
N VAL A 18 0.94 37.05 16.43
CA VAL A 18 1.74 37.31 15.24
C VAL A 18 1.15 36.48 14.10
N GLY A 19 0.41 37.13 13.21
CA GLY A 19 -0.12 36.54 11.99
C GLY A 19 0.99 36.32 10.98
N VAL A 20 1.33 35.06 10.72
CA VAL A 20 2.05 34.66 9.51
C VAL A 20 1.00 34.21 8.52
N GLY A 21 0.57 35.14 7.66
CA GLY A 21 -0.33 34.84 6.56
C GLY A 21 0.43 34.07 5.48
N VAL A 22 0.21 32.75 5.41
CA VAL A 22 0.51 31.97 4.21
C VAL A 22 -0.79 31.84 3.45
N GLY A 23 -1.01 32.76 2.51
CA GLY A 23 -2.08 32.62 1.53
C GLY A 23 -1.70 31.52 0.55
N CYS A 24 -2.53 30.49 0.43
CA CYS A 24 -2.43 29.52 -0.66
C CYS A 24 -3.61 29.70 -1.61
N GLY A 25 -3.28 30.07 -2.84
CA GLY A 25 -4.17 30.36 -3.94
C GLY A 25 -5.10 29.19 -4.26
N SER A 26 -6.31 29.56 -4.67
CA SER A 26 -7.33 28.67 -5.17
C SER A 26 -7.10 28.43 -6.66
N ASP A 27 -6.24 27.49 -7.03
CA ASP A 27 -6.10 27.06 -8.43
C ASP A 27 -6.55 25.60 -8.56
N ASN A 28 -7.81 25.47 -8.95
CA ASN A 28 -8.43 24.23 -9.41
C ASN A 28 -7.96 23.95 -10.85
N ASP A 29 -6.81 23.30 -11.01
CA ASP A 29 -6.43 22.70 -12.30
C ASP A 29 -6.45 21.17 -12.18
N ILE A 30 -7.66 20.62 -12.25
CA ILE A 30 -7.87 19.20 -12.62
C ILE A 30 -7.68 19.13 -14.13
N ALA A 31 -6.48 18.83 -14.58
CA ALA A 31 -6.25 18.43 -15.96
C ALA A 31 -7.02 17.12 -16.26
N PRO A 32 -7.73 17.00 -17.39
CA PRO A 32 -8.42 15.78 -17.75
C PRO A 32 -7.41 14.64 -18.00
N LEU A 33 -7.66 13.49 -17.37
CA LEU A 33 -6.90 12.26 -17.58
C LEU A 33 -7.03 11.82 -19.04
N VAL A 34 -5.93 11.94 -19.79
CA VAL A 34 -5.80 11.32 -21.12
C VAL A 34 -5.53 9.82 -20.90
N PRO A 35 -6.30 8.90 -21.51
CA PRO A 35 -6.03 7.47 -21.43
C PRO A 35 -4.69 7.13 -22.12
N SER A 36 -3.78 6.48 -21.40
CA SER A 36 -2.56 5.92 -21.99
C SER A 36 -2.90 4.82 -23.01
N PRO A 37 -2.21 4.74 -24.15
CA PRO A 37 -2.41 3.68 -25.14
C PRO A 37 -1.95 2.32 -24.62
N LYS A 38 -2.77 1.30 -24.91
CA LYS A 38 -2.55 -0.13 -24.64
C LYS A 38 -1.24 -0.63 -25.29
N PRO A 39 -0.39 -1.41 -24.60
CA PRO A 39 0.77 -2.02 -25.23
C PRO A 39 0.33 -3.14 -26.20
N THR A 40 0.79 -3.04 -27.44
CA THR A 40 0.63 -4.06 -28.48
C THR A 40 1.77 -5.07 -28.36
N THR A 41 1.45 -6.30 -27.97
CA THR A 41 2.38 -7.44 -27.96
C THR A 41 2.57 -7.93 -29.39
N THR A 42 3.75 -7.71 -29.98
CA THR A 42 4.16 -8.35 -31.24
C THR A 42 5.01 -9.55 -30.88
N GLY A 43 4.49 -10.75 -31.16
CA GLY A 43 5.23 -12.00 -31.03
C GLY A 43 6.19 -12.21 -32.19
N THR A 44 7.38 -12.72 -31.89
CA THR A 44 8.30 -13.27 -32.88
C THR A 44 8.66 -14.69 -32.46
N THR A 45 8.15 -15.66 -33.22
CA THR A 45 8.51 -17.08 -33.18
C THR A 45 9.58 -17.36 -34.23
N THR A 46 10.74 -17.83 -33.81
CA THR A 46 11.76 -18.50 -34.63
C THR A 46 12.69 -19.20 -33.64
N GLY A 47 13.04 -20.48 -33.67
CA GLY A 47 13.01 -21.53 -34.68
C GLY A 47 14.23 -22.40 -34.34
N SER A 48 14.03 -23.67 -33.99
CA SER A 48 15.12 -24.62 -33.70
C SER A 48 15.94 -24.96 -34.95
N PRO A 49 17.17 -25.47 -34.78
CA PRO A 49 17.42 -26.79 -35.37
C PRO A 49 18.19 -27.78 -34.47
N SER A 50 17.97 -29.03 -34.84
CA SER A 50 18.44 -30.32 -34.30
C SER A 50 19.93 -30.59 -34.57
N SER A 51 20.57 -31.46 -33.77
CA SER A 51 21.71 -32.33 -34.19
C SER A 51 21.98 -33.48 -33.18
N SER A 52 21.62 -34.69 -33.60
CA SER A 52 22.31 -36.01 -33.60
C SER A 52 23.18 -36.53 -32.44
N ALA A 53 23.04 -37.84 -32.21
CA ALA A 53 23.55 -38.75 -31.15
C ALA A 53 25.03 -39.20 -31.26
N PRO A 54 25.57 -40.12 -30.41
CA PRO A 54 25.30 -41.56 -30.58
C PRO A 54 25.20 -42.45 -29.30
N ASP A 55 24.62 -43.61 -29.60
CA ASP A 55 24.58 -44.97 -29.02
C ASP A 55 25.54 -45.42 -27.88
N GLY A 56 25.03 -46.30 -27.02
CA GLY A 56 25.76 -46.99 -25.95
C GLY A 56 24.85 -47.97 -25.20
N SER A 57 24.84 -49.22 -25.66
CA SER A 57 23.98 -50.32 -25.20
C SER A 57 24.58 -51.17 -24.05
N VAL A 58 23.69 -51.94 -23.38
CA VAL A 58 23.89 -53.23 -22.64
C VAL A 58 24.23 -53.14 -21.12
N PRO A 59 23.78 -54.05 -20.22
CA PRO A 59 22.56 -54.88 -20.11
C PRO A 59 21.84 -54.83 -18.72
N THR A 60 20.59 -55.34 -18.66
CA THR A 60 19.85 -55.84 -17.47
C THR A 60 20.31 -57.30 -17.14
N PRO A 61 19.99 -57.97 -15.99
CA PRO A 61 18.76 -57.91 -15.17
C PRO A 61 18.97 -58.05 -13.63
N THR A 62 17.89 -57.95 -12.83
CA THR A 62 17.47 -58.94 -11.79
C THR A 62 16.21 -58.42 -11.07
N PRO A 63 15.14 -59.23 -10.92
CA PRO A 63 13.96 -58.90 -10.14
C PRO A 63 14.10 -59.42 -8.71
N SER A 64 13.75 -58.61 -7.70
CA SER A 64 13.52 -59.13 -6.36
C SER A 64 12.39 -58.37 -5.70
N GLY A 65 11.31 -59.11 -5.43
CA GLY A 65 10.06 -58.59 -4.94
C GLY A 65 10.17 -58.04 -3.54
N SER A 66 9.42 -56.96 -3.31
CA SER A 66 8.94 -56.60 -1.99
C SER A 66 7.48 -56.15 -2.12
N THR A 67 6.66 -56.87 -1.36
CA THR A 67 5.26 -56.65 -0.94
C THR A 67 4.59 -55.30 -1.26
N PRO A 68 3.33 -55.30 -1.73
CA PRO A 68 2.52 -54.10 -1.77
C PRO A 68 2.06 -53.75 -0.35
N THR A 69 2.60 -52.67 0.21
CA THR A 69 2.02 -52.03 1.39
C THR A 69 0.86 -51.17 0.91
N ASP A 70 -0.33 -51.41 1.46
CA ASP A 70 -1.56 -50.69 1.16
C ASP A 70 -1.34 -49.17 1.19
N GLY A 71 -1.36 -48.58 0.00
CA GLY A 71 -1.37 -47.14 -0.19
C GLY A 71 -2.70 -46.59 0.26
N GLY A 72 -2.81 -46.28 1.55
CA GLY A 72 -3.83 -45.37 2.03
C GLY A 72 -3.73 -44.07 1.23
N PRO A 73 -4.82 -43.53 0.66
CA PRO A 73 -4.77 -42.26 -0.03
C PRO A 73 -4.34 -41.22 1.00
N GLY A 74 -3.07 -40.81 0.92
CA GLY A 74 -2.52 -39.70 1.65
C GLY A 74 -3.32 -38.49 1.21
N GLY A 75 -4.35 -38.17 1.98
CA GLY A 75 -5.15 -36.97 1.82
C GLY A 75 -4.19 -35.80 1.88
N ASP A 76 -3.87 -35.26 0.72
CA ASP A 76 -3.40 -33.91 0.51
C ASP A 76 -4.47 -32.98 1.09
N SER A 77 -4.41 -32.82 2.42
CA SER A 77 -5.04 -31.73 3.16
C SER A 77 -4.35 -30.44 2.73
N SER A 78 -4.59 -30.08 1.48
CA SER A 78 -4.34 -28.79 0.89
C SER A 78 -5.30 -27.83 1.57
N THR A 79 -4.93 -27.44 2.79
CA THR A 79 -5.57 -26.33 3.49
C THR A 79 -5.63 -25.18 2.48
N PRO A 80 -6.83 -24.70 2.13
CA PRO A 80 -6.96 -23.64 1.15
C PRO A 80 -6.05 -22.48 1.55
N PRO A 81 -5.31 -21.87 0.61
CA PRO A 81 -4.40 -20.79 0.94
C PRO A 81 -5.16 -19.69 1.68
N ALA A 82 -4.57 -19.21 2.78
CA ALA A 82 -5.20 -18.23 3.64
C ALA A 82 -5.64 -16.99 2.84
N VAL A 83 -6.90 -16.60 3.01
CA VAL A 83 -7.47 -15.41 2.36
C VAL A 83 -6.75 -14.17 2.88
N ASN A 84 -6.21 -13.35 1.97
CA ASN A 84 -5.47 -12.13 2.28
C ASN A 84 -5.84 -10.99 1.29
N ALA A 85 -5.18 -9.84 1.42
CA ALA A 85 -5.45 -8.65 0.60
C ALA A 85 -5.38 -8.92 -0.91
N PHE A 86 -4.55 -9.88 -1.35
CA PHE A 86 -4.32 -10.23 -2.73
C PHE A 86 -5.08 -11.48 -3.22
N THR A 87 -5.96 -12.06 -2.40
CA THR A 87 -6.83 -13.17 -2.86
C THR A 87 -7.71 -12.71 -4.01
N GLY A 88 -7.58 -13.39 -5.17
CA GLY A 88 -8.27 -13.03 -6.40
C GLY A 88 -7.75 -11.77 -7.10
N ALA A 89 -6.62 -11.21 -6.67
CA ALA A 89 -6.00 -10.09 -7.36
C ALA A 89 -5.41 -10.54 -8.71
N PRO A 90 -5.44 -9.68 -9.75
CA PRO A 90 -4.73 -9.96 -10.99
C PRO A 90 -3.21 -10.03 -10.75
N ALA A 91 -2.47 -10.50 -11.75
CA ALA A 91 -1.01 -10.39 -11.75
C ALA A 91 -0.59 -8.93 -11.54
N TYR A 92 0.52 -8.73 -10.83
CA TYR A 92 1.06 -7.40 -10.63
C TYR A 92 1.48 -6.78 -11.97
N VAL A 93 1.19 -5.49 -12.13
CA VAL A 93 1.65 -4.66 -13.24
C VAL A 93 2.31 -3.42 -12.64
N ALA A 94 3.56 -3.19 -13.00
CA ALA A 94 4.33 -2.04 -12.52
C ALA A 94 3.65 -0.73 -12.92
N THR A 95 3.03 -0.08 -11.93
CA THR A 95 2.23 1.14 -12.11
C THR A 95 2.78 2.20 -11.18
N LEU A 96 3.11 3.37 -11.73
CA LEU A 96 3.56 4.48 -10.90
C LEU A 96 2.35 5.17 -10.26
N GLY A 97 2.43 5.38 -8.94
CA GLY A 97 1.42 6.08 -8.17
C GLY A 97 1.27 7.55 -8.52
N GLN A 98 0.19 8.15 -8.03
CA GLN A 98 -0.01 9.59 -8.10
C GLN A 98 1.01 10.29 -7.22
N ASN A 99 1.67 11.31 -7.77
CA ASN A 99 2.68 12.08 -7.04
C ASN A 99 2.06 12.76 -5.80
N ALA A 100 2.62 12.49 -4.63
CA ALA A 100 2.23 13.11 -3.38
C ALA A 100 3.09 14.35 -3.03
N ARG A 101 4.10 14.70 -3.84
CA ARG A 101 4.87 15.91 -3.60
C ARG A 101 4.02 17.15 -3.80
N LYS A 102 4.06 18.05 -2.81
CA LYS A 102 3.42 19.36 -2.89
C LYS A 102 4.19 20.33 -2.02
N ASN A 103 4.35 21.58 -2.47
CA ASN A 103 5.10 22.60 -1.74
C ASN A 103 4.54 22.89 -0.34
N ASP A 104 3.25 22.61 -0.12
CA ASP A 104 2.58 22.73 1.19
C ASP A 104 3.02 21.66 2.21
N HIS A 105 3.63 20.56 1.73
CA HIS A 105 4.26 19.59 2.62
C HIS A 105 5.62 20.12 3.09
N GLY A 106 5.97 19.82 4.35
CA GLY A 106 7.33 20.03 4.84
C GLY A 106 8.36 19.21 4.05
N ASN A 107 9.64 19.29 4.47
CA ASN A 107 10.72 18.45 3.92
C ASN A 107 10.88 18.55 2.39
N GLY A 108 10.91 19.77 1.87
CA GLY A 108 11.05 20.01 0.41
C GLY A 108 9.85 19.51 -0.40
N GLY A 109 8.67 19.43 0.23
CA GLY A 109 7.43 19.01 -0.40
C GLY A 109 7.17 17.51 -0.38
N ASN A 110 8.04 16.69 0.22
CA ASN A 110 7.88 15.24 0.30
C ASN A 110 7.27 14.82 1.66
N PRO A 111 6.05 14.24 1.69
CA PRO A 111 5.38 13.84 2.93
C PRO A 111 5.88 12.50 3.51
N ALA A 112 7.01 11.97 3.03
CA ALA A 112 7.53 10.68 3.44
C ALA A 112 7.56 10.51 4.98
N LYS A 113 7.04 9.37 5.46
CA LYS A 113 6.91 8.99 6.89
C LYS A 113 5.93 9.83 7.73
N LEU A 114 5.24 10.82 7.16
CA LEU A 114 4.27 11.61 7.91
C LEU A 114 2.93 10.88 8.02
N ALA A 115 2.25 11.09 9.15
CA ALA A 115 0.89 10.64 9.36
C ALA A 115 -0.08 11.44 8.47
N CYS A 116 -0.45 10.88 7.31
CA CYS A 116 -1.20 11.57 6.26
C CYS A 116 -2.58 12.02 6.73
N LEU A 117 -3.27 11.19 7.52
CA LEU A 117 -4.65 11.49 7.97
C LEU A 117 -4.71 12.55 9.07
N THR A 118 -3.56 13.06 9.53
CA THR A 118 -3.52 14.28 10.33
C THR A 118 -4.04 15.48 9.53
N CYS A 119 -3.70 15.59 8.25
CA CYS A 119 -4.16 16.69 7.38
C CYS A 119 -5.28 16.24 6.43
N HIS A 120 -5.20 15.03 5.89
CA HIS A 120 -6.12 14.50 4.87
C HIS A 120 -7.34 13.77 5.46
N ARG A 121 -7.90 14.28 6.56
CA ARG A 121 -9.13 13.76 7.18
C ARG A 121 -10.36 14.58 6.79
N GLN A 122 -11.55 14.11 7.16
CA GLN A 122 -12.76 14.92 7.06
C GLN A 122 -12.64 16.18 7.92
N GLY A 123 -12.87 17.35 7.32
CA GLY A 123 -12.68 18.65 7.97
C GLY A 123 -11.21 19.00 8.26
N GLY A 124 -10.25 18.28 7.66
CA GLY A 124 -8.84 18.62 7.73
C GLY A 124 -8.44 19.75 6.77
N ASN A 125 -7.15 20.11 6.82
CA ASN A 125 -6.59 21.23 6.06
C ASN A 125 -6.20 20.86 4.61
N ALA A 126 -6.48 19.63 4.18
CA ALA A 126 -6.14 19.13 2.86
C ALA A 126 -7.26 18.24 2.30
N PRO A 127 -7.30 18.00 0.97
CA PRO A 127 -8.30 17.13 0.37
C PRO A 127 -8.37 15.77 1.08
N ARG A 128 -9.57 15.36 1.47
CA ARG A 128 -9.76 14.15 2.27
C ARG A 128 -9.22 12.91 1.54
N TRP A 129 -8.48 12.08 2.26
CA TRP A 129 -8.09 10.74 1.86
C TRP A 129 -8.83 9.69 2.70
N PHE A 130 -8.94 8.50 2.14
CA PHE A 130 -9.39 7.30 2.83
C PHE A 130 -8.22 6.60 3.52
N ALA A 131 -7.08 6.50 2.83
CA ALA A 131 -5.83 5.97 3.37
C ALA A 131 -4.62 6.64 2.73
N GLY A 132 -3.47 6.58 3.38
CA GLY A 132 -2.20 7.06 2.84
C GLY A 132 -1.00 6.70 3.71
N GLY A 133 0.18 6.74 3.10
CA GLY A 133 1.44 6.50 3.78
C GLY A 133 2.62 6.46 2.80
N THR A 134 3.74 5.93 3.29
CA THR A 134 4.98 5.74 2.53
C THR A 134 5.48 4.31 2.68
N VAL A 135 5.85 3.69 1.57
CA VAL A 135 6.43 2.35 1.50
C VAL A 135 7.91 2.41 1.12
N PHE A 136 8.69 1.52 1.73
CA PHE A 136 10.14 1.47 1.61
C PHE A 136 10.61 0.09 1.15
N THR A 137 11.86 -0.03 0.75
CA THR A 137 12.46 -1.35 0.46
C THR A 137 12.85 -2.09 1.73
N GLU A 138 12.86 -1.43 2.89
CA GLU A 138 13.22 -2.06 4.16
C GLU A 138 12.49 -1.45 5.36
N ALA A 139 12.40 -2.23 6.43
CA ALA A 139 11.70 -1.84 7.66
C ALA A 139 12.31 -0.59 8.34
N ALA A 140 13.59 -0.30 8.11
CA ALA A 140 14.24 0.92 8.61
C ALA A 140 13.69 2.20 7.95
N GLY A 141 13.03 2.07 6.79
CA GLY A 141 12.40 3.16 6.08
C GLY A 141 13.40 4.19 5.54
N THR A 142 14.54 3.78 5.03
CA THR A 142 15.57 4.69 4.51
C THR A 142 15.45 4.89 3.00
N THR A 143 15.11 3.85 2.26
CA THR A 143 15.03 3.85 0.80
C THR A 143 13.58 3.68 0.37
N PRO A 144 12.97 4.70 -0.28
CA PRO A 144 11.59 4.60 -0.72
C PRO A 144 11.43 3.57 -1.84
N ALA A 145 10.28 2.88 -1.85
CA ALA A 145 9.96 1.88 -2.87
C ALA A 145 8.89 2.42 -3.83
N ALA A 146 9.27 2.68 -5.08
CA ALA A 146 8.33 3.14 -6.11
C ALA A 146 7.57 1.99 -6.77
N ARG A 147 6.38 2.29 -7.32
CA ARG A 147 5.52 1.35 -8.06
C ARG A 147 4.99 0.17 -7.27
N VAL A 148 5.07 0.20 -5.94
CA VAL A 148 4.51 -0.84 -5.09
C VAL A 148 3.00 -0.72 -5.10
N GLU A 149 2.31 -1.84 -5.30
CA GLU A 149 0.86 -1.92 -5.16
C GLU A 149 0.48 -2.06 -3.68
N ILE A 150 -0.33 -1.15 -3.17
CA ILE A 150 -0.94 -1.25 -1.85
C ILE A 150 -2.40 -1.62 -2.08
N ARG A 151 -2.80 -2.80 -1.62
CA ARG A 151 -4.15 -3.33 -1.84
C ARG A 151 -4.92 -3.40 -0.54
N PHE A 152 -6.16 -2.94 -0.58
CA PHE A 152 -7.12 -2.96 0.52
C PHE A 152 -8.28 -3.86 0.14
N ARG A 153 -8.65 -4.81 1.01
CA ARG A 153 -9.75 -5.75 0.80
C ARG A 153 -10.62 -5.82 2.05
N ASP A 154 -11.92 -5.67 1.91
CA ASP A 154 -12.86 -5.81 3.02
C ASP A 154 -13.36 -7.25 3.22
N ALA A 155 -14.16 -7.46 4.25
CA ALA A 155 -14.74 -8.75 4.60
C ALA A 155 -15.71 -9.31 3.54
N THR A 156 -16.31 -8.46 2.70
CA THR A 156 -17.17 -8.89 1.58
C THR A 156 -16.36 -9.36 0.37
N GLY A 157 -15.05 -9.13 0.40
CA GLY A 157 -14.10 -9.46 -0.64
C GLY A 157 -13.92 -8.37 -1.69
N LYS A 158 -14.59 -7.24 -1.53
CA LYS A 158 -14.35 -6.06 -2.37
C LYS A 158 -12.97 -5.51 -2.06
N ALA A 159 -12.23 -5.17 -3.11
CA ALA A 159 -10.86 -4.73 -2.99
C ALA A 159 -10.53 -3.60 -3.97
N VAL A 160 -9.65 -2.70 -3.53
CA VAL A 160 -9.11 -1.61 -4.36
C VAL A 160 -7.61 -1.52 -4.14
N SER A 161 -6.90 -1.03 -5.15
CA SER A 161 -5.46 -0.82 -5.07
C SER A 161 -5.13 0.65 -5.29
N THR A 162 -4.07 1.09 -4.63
CA THR A 162 -3.31 2.29 -5.00
C THR A 162 -1.86 1.90 -5.21
N TYR A 163 -1.05 2.80 -5.76
CA TYR A 163 0.34 2.54 -6.07
C TYR A 163 1.22 3.64 -5.49
N SER A 164 2.46 3.29 -5.13
CA SER A 164 3.43 4.27 -4.66
C SER A 164 4.05 5.07 -5.80
N ASP A 165 4.26 6.36 -5.56
CA ASP A 165 4.98 7.26 -6.45
C ASP A 165 6.50 7.04 -6.40
N ALA A 166 7.27 7.93 -7.05
CA ALA A 166 8.73 7.83 -7.11
C ALA A 166 9.42 7.97 -5.73
N ASP A 167 8.72 8.54 -4.74
CA ASP A 167 9.20 8.72 -3.38
C ASP A 167 8.59 7.70 -2.41
N GLY A 168 7.94 6.67 -2.94
CA GLY A 168 7.30 5.64 -2.13
C GLY A 168 6.00 6.09 -1.46
N ASN A 169 5.51 7.31 -1.72
CA ASN A 169 4.26 7.79 -1.13
C ASN A 169 3.07 7.23 -1.90
N PHE A 170 2.01 6.93 -1.18
CA PHE A 170 0.75 6.48 -1.77
C PHE A 170 -0.42 7.08 -1.00
N TYR A 171 -1.54 7.22 -1.70
CA TYR A 171 -2.81 7.58 -1.07
C TYR A 171 -3.98 6.98 -1.84
N LEU A 172 -5.10 6.87 -1.15
CA LEU A 172 -6.37 6.42 -1.68
C LEU A 172 -7.43 7.44 -1.31
N THR A 173 -8.13 8.00 -2.29
CA THR A 173 -9.22 8.96 -2.07
C THR A 173 -10.52 8.24 -1.67
N PRO A 174 -11.48 8.94 -1.04
CA PRO A 174 -12.79 8.37 -0.74
C PRO A 174 -13.54 7.86 -1.98
N ASN A 175 -13.35 8.51 -3.14
CA ASN A 175 -13.97 8.10 -4.39
C ASN A 175 -13.40 6.77 -4.89
N GLN A 176 -12.08 6.59 -4.81
CA GLN A 176 -11.45 5.30 -5.15
C GLN A 176 -11.82 4.20 -4.14
N ALA A 177 -12.06 4.56 -2.88
CA ALA A 177 -12.45 3.64 -1.81
C ALA A 177 -13.97 3.39 -1.72
N GLN A 178 -14.78 3.88 -2.67
CA GLN A 178 -16.24 3.84 -2.59
C GLN A 178 -16.77 2.45 -2.27
N GLY A 179 -17.46 2.30 -1.14
CA GLY A 179 -18.04 1.04 -0.68
C GLY A 179 -17.05 0.05 -0.05
N LEU A 180 -15.80 0.46 0.25
CA LEU A 180 -14.95 -0.30 1.17
C LEU A 180 -15.36 0.02 2.60
N THR A 181 -15.42 -1.02 3.43
CA THR A 181 -15.72 -0.89 4.85
C THR A 181 -14.64 -1.53 5.69
N PHE A 182 -14.20 -0.83 6.74
CA PHE A 182 -13.35 -1.44 7.76
C PHE A 182 -14.10 -2.56 8.51
N PRO A 183 -13.39 -3.57 9.04
CA PRO A 183 -11.94 -3.78 8.96
C PRO A 183 -11.45 -4.20 7.57
N LEU A 184 -10.21 -3.86 7.23
CA LEU A 184 -9.59 -4.17 5.94
C LEU A 184 -8.39 -5.10 6.10
N GLN A 185 -8.32 -6.12 5.25
CA GLN A 185 -7.06 -6.80 4.92
C GLN A 185 -6.25 -5.88 4.01
N VAL A 186 -5.00 -5.62 4.38
CA VAL A 186 -4.12 -4.74 3.60
C VAL A 186 -2.82 -5.46 3.30
N GLY A 187 -2.20 -5.16 2.18
CA GLY A 187 -0.89 -5.69 1.83
C GLY A 187 -0.19 -4.84 0.80
N ALA A 188 1.12 -5.03 0.71
CA ALA A 188 1.97 -4.40 -0.29
C ALA A 188 2.62 -5.47 -1.18
N ARG A 189 2.74 -5.23 -2.48
CA ARG A 189 3.49 -6.10 -3.39
C ARG A 189 4.20 -5.34 -4.50
N ASP A 190 5.25 -5.94 -5.01
CA ASP A 190 5.93 -5.53 -6.24
C ASP A 190 5.98 -6.70 -7.24
N GLY A 191 6.90 -6.66 -8.20
CA GLY A 191 7.06 -7.70 -9.21
C GLY A 191 7.62 -9.04 -8.70
N THR A 192 8.14 -9.06 -7.48
CA THR A 192 8.88 -10.20 -6.91
C THR A 192 8.32 -10.63 -5.56
N ASN A 193 7.82 -9.69 -4.77
CA ASN A 193 7.50 -9.87 -3.36
C ASN A 193 6.04 -9.51 -3.07
N VAL A 194 5.43 -10.28 -2.17
CA VAL A 194 4.07 -10.03 -1.66
C VAL A 194 4.11 -10.05 -0.13
N ARG A 195 3.66 -8.96 0.50
CA ARG A 195 3.64 -8.76 1.96
C ARG A 195 2.22 -8.41 2.41
N PRO A 196 1.37 -9.41 2.69
CA PRO A 196 0.09 -9.15 3.36
C PRO A 196 0.32 -8.79 4.83
N MET A 197 -0.44 -7.82 5.35
CA MET A 197 -0.56 -7.61 6.78
C MET A 197 -1.36 -8.75 7.40
N VAL A 198 -0.90 -9.23 8.56
CA VAL A 198 -1.66 -10.20 9.38
C VAL A 198 -2.74 -9.53 10.20
N THR A 199 -2.53 -8.26 10.56
CA THR A 199 -3.47 -7.46 11.35
C THR A 199 -4.47 -6.78 10.43
N MET A 200 -5.76 -6.88 10.77
CA MET A 200 -6.82 -6.13 10.12
C MET A 200 -6.69 -4.63 10.44
N LEU A 201 -6.72 -3.81 9.39
CA LEU A 201 -6.65 -2.36 9.52
C LEU A 201 -8.01 -1.80 9.96
N SER A 202 -8.01 -0.86 10.89
CA SER A 202 -9.21 -0.13 11.36
C SER A 202 -9.21 1.36 10.98
N MET A 203 -8.10 1.88 10.45
CA MET A 203 -7.94 3.27 10.01
C MET A 203 -6.89 3.37 8.90
N GLY A 204 -7.01 4.33 7.98
CA GLY A 204 -6.14 4.42 6.80
C GLY A 204 -4.79 5.15 6.97
N ASP A 205 -4.34 5.45 8.19
CA ASP A 205 -3.12 6.25 8.41
C ASP A 205 -1.86 5.36 8.48
N CYS A 206 -1.43 4.86 7.34
CA CYS A 206 -0.46 3.78 7.22
C CYS A 206 0.98 4.17 7.60
N SER A 207 1.27 5.46 7.79
CA SER A 207 2.58 5.94 8.28
C SER A 207 2.52 6.49 9.71
N SER A 208 1.39 6.35 10.40
CA SER A 208 1.27 6.74 11.81
C SER A 208 2.01 5.75 12.73
N SER A 209 2.70 6.28 13.75
CA SER A 209 3.43 5.49 14.76
C SER A 209 2.56 4.50 15.54
N ALA A 210 1.24 4.65 15.47
CA ALA A 210 0.28 3.69 16.01
C ALA A 210 0.34 2.31 15.33
N CYS A 211 0.76 2.26 14.05
CA CYS A 211 0.86 1.01 13.29
C CYS A 211 2.23 0.83 12.64
N HIS A 212 2.81 1.87 12.07
CA HIS A 212 4.10 1.83 11.37
C HIS A 212 4.99 3.03 11.73
N GLY A 213 6.30 2.89 11.56
CA GLY A 213 7.24 3.96 11.92
C GLY A 213 7.56 4.03 13.42
N ASN A 214 7.08 3.06 14.22
CA ASN A 214 7.62 2.77 15.55
C ASN A 214 8.72 1.69 15.45
N ALA A 215 9.55 1.59 16.49
CA ALA A 215 10.70 0.67 16.51
C ALA A 215 10.31 -0.82 16.50
N SER A 216 9.09 -1.17 16.92
CA SER A 216 8.64 -2.56 17.02
C SER A 216 8.14 -3.13 15.70
N VAL A 217 7.51 -2.30 14.86
CA VAL A 217 6.91 -2.73 13.58
C VAL A 217 7.75 -2.24 12.39
N GLY A 218 8.44 -1.11 12.51
CA GLY A 218 9.14 -0.48 11.39
C GLY A 218 8.20 0.17 10.37
N ALA A 219 8.76 0.60 9.25
CA ALA A 219 8.02 1.20 8.15
C ALA A 219 7.22 0.14 7.35
N VAL A 220 6.22 0.60 6.60
CA VAL A 220 5.63 -0.21 5.53
C VAL A 220 6.73 -0.52 4.53
N HIS A 221 6.94 -1.80 4.19
CA HIS A 221 8.03 -2.16 3.30
C HIS A 221 7.79 -3.42 2.48
N VAL A 222 8.50 -3.50 1.35
CA VAL A 222 8.58 -4.67 0.46
C VAL A 222 10.06 -4.87 0.08
N PRO A 223 10.75 -5.90 0.63
CA PRO A 223 12.18 -6.16 0.41
C PRO A 223 12.58 -6.52 -1.01
#